data_AF-A0A2D5UAI6-F1
#
_entry.id   AF-A0A2D5UAI6-F1
#
_cell.length_a   1.000
_cell.length_b   1.000
_cell.length_c   1.000
_cell.angle_alpha   90.00
_cell.angle_beta   90.00
_cell.angle_gamma   90.00
#
_symmetry.space_group_name_H-M   'P 1'
#
loop_
_entity.id
_entity.type
_entity.pdbx_description
1 polymer ?
#
loop_
_entity_poly.entity_id
_entity_poly.type
_entity_poly.pdbx_seq_one_letter_code
_entity_poly.pdbx_strand_id
1 'polypeptide(L)'
;MRAVLKIILAAALVFSSAIATKGEIVSLKARPGASVDFLVVEPKNPFAAVVLFEGGGGTPDLQSPGGRGFMNGSRGLFAENGLDFSLVDAPSDQTGFRGGMHPLFRKSEAHAKDIAAVVAWMKKKTKLPVWVAGISLGTYSAASYAVRGNRDIAGVVLLSSSTRPPRGGRGILDLKLDRNRVPLLAIAHRDDACPGTPPAGAIKIARTAASSPNAQAKFFTGGEDAGRHPCTPETPHTFFGIEEEVISAIAKFIRANTK
;
A
#
# COMPACT_ATOMS: atom_id res chain seq x y z
N MET A 1 -9.89 48.85 -47.03
CA MET A 1 -9.03 48.42 -45.91
C MET A 1 -9.92 47.81 -44.83
N ARG A 2 -9.85 46.49 -44.61
CA ARG A 2 -10.55 45.80 -43.49
C ARG A 2 -9.49 45.23 -42.57
N ALA A 3 -9.45 45.70 -41.32
CA ALA A 3 -8.57 45.20 -40.28
C ALA A 3 -9.11 43.89 -39.72
N VAL A 4 -8.25 42.87 -39.62
CA VAL A 4 -8.56 41.60 -38.96
C VAL A 4 -7.86 41.60 -37.60
N LEU A 5 -8.64 41.66 -36.53
CA LEU A 5 -8.17 41.59 -35.16
C LEU A 5 -7.97 40.11 -34.78
N LYS A 6 -6.72 39.67 -34.58
CA LYS A 6 -6.40 38.34 -34.06
C LYS A 6 -6.46 38.37 -32.54
N ILE A 7 -7.46 37.71 -31.96
CA ILE A 7 -7.55 37.45 -30.53
C ILE A 7 -6.70 36.21 -30.23
N ILE A 8 -5.60 36.38 -29.49
CA ILE A 8 -4.78 35.28 -28.99
C ILE A 8 -5.31 34.90 -27.61
N LEU A 9 -5.90 33.71 -27.50
CA LEU A 9 -6.36 33.15 -26.23
C LEU A 9 -5.15 32.49 -25.53
N ALA A 10 -4.65 33.12 -24.46
CA ALA A 10 -3.59 32.56 -23.64
C ALA A 10 -4.17 31.46 -22.73
N ALA A 11 -3.86 30.20 -23.01
CA ALA A 11 -4.16 29.08 -22.12
C ALA A 11 -3.20 29.13 -20.92
N ALA A 12 -3.72 29.48 -19.75
CA ALA A 12 -2.96 29.39 -18.51
C ALA A 12 -2.81 27.92 -18.12
N LEU A 13 -1.61 27.35 -18.31
CA LEU A 13 -1.23 26.08 -17.71
C LEU A 13 -1.14 26.27 -16.19
N VAL A 14 -2.13 25.75 -15.46
CA VAL A 14 -2.06 25.61 -14.01
C VAL A 14 -1.11 24.45 -13.72
N PHE A 15 0.17 24.75 -13.51
CA PHE A 15 1.10 23.78 -12.93
C PHE A 15 0.71 23.57 -11.46
N SER A 16 -0.01 22.49 -11.18
CA SER A 16 -0.19 22.01 -9.82
C SER A 16 1.18 21.61 -9.29
N SER A 17 1.77 22.50 -8.49
CA SER A 17 3.06 22.24 -7.85
C SER A 17 2.80 21.22 -6.77
N ALA A 18 3.10 19.95 -7.02
CA ALA A 18 3.08 18.92 -5.99
C ALA A 18 4.04 19.37 -4.88
N ILE A 19 3.49 19.79 -3.74
CA ILE A 19 4.29 20.09 -2.56
C ILE A 19 4.97 18.78 -2.20
N ALA A 20 6.30 18.73 -2.34
CA ALA A 20 7.07 17.61 -1.84
C ALA A 20 6.85 17.54 -0.32
N THR A 21 5.98 16.61 0.11
CA THR A 21 5.81 16.29 1.52
C THR A 21 7.13 15.76 2.04
N LYS A 22 7.85 16.62 2.78
CA LYS A 22 9.14 16.30 3.37
C LYS A 22 8.95 15.17 4.38
N GLY A 23 9.45 13.98 4.05
CA GLY A 23 9.45 12.84 4.96
C GLY A 23 10.79 12.66 5.68
N GLU A 24 10.75 11.96 6.81
CA GLU A 24 11.92 11.56 7.59
C GLU A 24 12.16 10.05 7.41
N ILE A 25 13.40 9.64 7.18
CA ILE A 25 13.75 8.22 7.17
C ILE A 25 14.22 7.81 8.56
N VAL A 26 13.55 6.82 9.12
CA VAL A 26 13.81 6.27 10.45
C VAL A 26 14.37 4.87 10.29
N SER A 27 15.42 4.56 11.06
CA SER A 27 15.99 3.22 11.14
C SER A 27 15.73 2.63 12.53
N LEU A 28 15.12 1.44 12.59
CA LEU A 28 14.84 0.73 13.83
C LEU A 28 15.53 -0.64 13.87
N LYS A 29 16.19 -0.95 14.98
CA LYS A 29 16.63 -2.32 15.28
C LYS A 29 15.44 -3.14 15.76
N ALA A 30 14.65 -3.66 14.82
CA ALA A 30 13.40 -4.35 15.13
C ALA A 30 13.62 -5.74 15.76
N ARG A 31 14.75 -6.39 15.47
CA ARG A 31 15.16 -7.68 16.05
C ARG A 31 16.69 -7.83 16.07
N PRO A 32 17.25 -8.79 16.84
CA PRO A 32 18.68 -9.06 16.81
C PRO A 32 19.17 -9.34 15.38
N GLY A 33 20.21 -8.63 14.95
CA GLY A 33 20.83 -8.82 13.64
C GLY A 33 20.12 -8.19 12.45
N ALA A 34 19.01 -7.45 12.63
CA ALA A 34 18.34 -6.75 11.53
C ALA A 34 17.83 -5.37 11.95
N SER A 35 18.00 -4.39 11.06
CA SER A 35 17.31 -3.10 11.11
C SER A 35 16.21 -3.03 10.06
N VAL A 36 15.23 -2.17 10.28
CA VAL A 36 14.17 -1.84 9.32
C VAL A 36 14.17 -0.34 9.14
N ASP A 37 14.37 0.08 7.91
CA ASP A 37 14.29 1.49 7.52
C ASP A 37 12.89 1.77 6.97
N PHE A 38 12.35 2.95 7.28
CA PHE A 38 11.08 3.39 6.72
C PHE A 38 11.02 4.92 6.64
N LEU A 39 10.38 5.41 5.59
CA LEU A 39 10.01 6.81 5.48
C LEU A 39 8.80 7.07 6.37
N VAL A 40 8.71 8.25 6.96
CA VAL A 40 7.56 8.77 7.70
C VAL A 40 7.15 10.11 7.11
N VAL A 41 5.86 10.29 6.82
CA VAL A 41 5.31 11.54 6.28
C VAL A 41 4.09 11.94 7.10
N GLU A 42 4.16 13.14 7.68
CA GLU A 42 3.15 13.68 8.60
C GLU A 42 2.43 14.88 7.92
N PRO A 43 1.26 14.68 7.30
CA PRO A 43 0.49 15.80 6.76
C PRO A 43 -0.11 16.65 7.90
N LYS A 44 -0.77 17.76 7.55
CA LYS A 44 -1.53 18.54 8.53
C LYS A 44 -2.84 17.82 8.87
N ASN A 45 -3.15 17.71 10.16
CA ASN A 45 -4.40 17.16 10.70
C ASN A 45 -4.77 15.75 10.20
N PRO A 46 -3.85 14.76 10.25
CA PRO A 46 -4.17 13.38 9.90
C PRO A 46 -5.19 12.79 10.88
N PHE A 47 -6.05 11.90 10.37
CA PHE A 47 -7.04 11.20 11.21
C PHE A 47 -6.68 9.73 11.48
N ALA A 48 -5.69 9.20 10.75
CA ALA A 48 -5.16 7.87 10.89
C ALA A 48 -3.71 7.85 10.38
N ALA A 49 -2.95 6.85 10.84
CA ALA A 49 -1.64 6.52 10.32
C ALA A 49 -1.69 5.18 9.55
N VAL A 50 -0.94 5.05 8.45
CA VAL A 50 -0.91 3.82 7.64
C VAL A 50 0.52 3.36 7.41
N VAL A 51 0.82 2.11 7.78
CA VAL A 51 2.10 1.45 7.47
C VAL A 51 1.96 0.75 6.11
N LEU A 52 2.71 1.22 5.12
CA LEU A 52 2.62 0.83 3.72
C LEU A 52 3.71 -0.18 3.34
N PHE A 53 3.31 -1.24 2.64
CA PHE A 53 4.18 -2.30 2.13
C PHE A 53 4.12 -2.37 0.61
N GLU A 54 5.23 -2.01 -0.03
CA GLU A 54 5.37 -2.11 -1.48
C GLU A 54 5.45 -3.58 -1.95
N GLY A 55 5.05 -3.81 -3.20
CA GLY A 55 5.18 -5.08 -3.90
C GLY A 55 6.64 -5.49 -4.16
N GLY A 56 6.83 -6.48 -5.03
CA GLY A 56 8.17 -6.96 -5.39
C GLY A 56 9.02 -7.38 -4.17
N GLY A 57 10.28 -6.96 -4.14
CA GLY A 57 11.20 -7.20 -3.02
C GLY A 57 10.84 -6.41 -1.74
N GLY A 58 9.98 -5.40 -1.84
CA GLY A 58 9.65 -4.53 -0.71
C GLY A 58 10.74 -3.50 -0.43
N THR A 59 11.40 -3.04 -1.50
CA THR A 59 12.50 -2.09 -1.47
C THR A 59 12.11 -0.80 -2.20
N PRO A 60 11.14 -0.03 -1.68
CA PRO A 60 10.79 1.26 -2.24
C PRO A 60 11.98 2.23 -2.11
N ASP A 61 12.15 3.14 -3.07
CA ASP A 61 13.16 4.20 -2.95
C ASP A 61 12.72 5.23 -1.90
N LEU A 62 13.13 5.07 -0.64
CA LEU A 62 12.76 5.95 0.46
C LEU A 62 13.19 7.41 0.24
N GLN A 63 14.30 7.64 -0.47
CA GLN A 63 14.90 8.96 -0.64
C GLN A 63 14.16 9.81 -1.67
N SER A 64 13.76 9.20 -2.79
CA SER A 64 13.19 9.93 -3.93
C SER A 64 11.66 9.79 -3.97
N PRO A 65 10.87 10.86 -3.73
CA PRO A 65 9.45 10.83 -4.03
C PRO A 65 9.22 10.66 -5.54
N GLY A 66 8.11 10.02 -5.92
CA GLY A 66 7.77 9.78 -7.33
C GLY A 66 8.51 8.61 -7.99
N GLY A 67 9.21 7.78 -7.21
CA GLY A 67 9.76 6.53 -7.73
C GLY A 67 8.66 5.53 -8.12
N ARG A 68 8.98 4.60 -9.01
CA ARG A 68 8.04 3.59 -9.52
C ARG A 68 7.43 2.72 -8.40
N GLY A 69 6.21 2.24 -8.62
CA GLY A 69 5.43 1.45 -7.65
C GLY A 69 4.21 2.23 -7.14
N PHE A 70 3.22 1.52 -6.62
CA PHE A 70 1.96 2.16 -6.21
C PHE A 70 2.14 2.94 -4.90
N MET A 71 2.75 2.34 -3.88
CA MET A 71 2.93 3.00 -2.58
C MET A 71 3.97 4.11 -2.67
N ASN A 72 5.06 3.82 -3.38
CA ASN A 72 6.15 4.78 -3.55
C ASN A 72 5.77 5.98 -4.45
N GLY A 73 5.06 5.71 -5.55
CA GLY A 73 4.62 6.73 -6.50
C GLY A 73 3.50 7.60 -5.95
N SER A 74 2.66 7.07 -5.05
CA SER A 74 1.47 7.76 -4.56
C SER A 74 1.60 8.41 -3.18
N ARG A 75 2.82 8.65 -2.71
CA ARG A 75 3.10 9.27 -1.40
C ARG A 75 2.29 10.54 -1.14
N GLY A 76 2.26 11.45 -2.12
CA GLY A 76 1.53 12.71 -2.03
C GLY A 76 0.02 12.48 -1.81
N LEU A 77 -0.55 11.53 -2.54
CA LEU A 77 -1.98 11.23 -2.49
C LEU A 77 -2.43 10.69 -1.11
N PHE A 78 -1.59 9.89 -0.42
CA PHE A 78 -1.87 9.48 0.96
C PHE A 78 -1.94 10.69 1.90
N ALA A 79 -0.95 11.57 1.81
CA ALA A 79 -0.88 12.78 2.63
C ALA A 79 -2.04 13.75 2.35
N GLU A 80 -2.36 13.96 1.06
CA GLU A 80 -3.49 14.80 0.60
C GLU A 80 -4.84 14.26 1.06
N ASN A 81 -4.98 12.94 1.15
CA ASN A 81 -6.17 12.28 1.69
C ASN A 81 -6.19 12.20 3.25
N GLY A 82 -5.31 12.96 3.93
CA GLY A 82 -5.32 13.12 5.38
C GLY A 82 -4.80 11.90 6.15
N LEU A 83 -3.93 11.11 5.53
CA LEU A 83 -3.30 9.95 6.15
C LEU A 83 -1.83 10.28 6.45
N ASP A 84 -1.48 10.17 7.72
CA ASP A 84 -0.08 9.97 8.10
C ASP A 84 0.35 8.59 7.57
N PHE A 85 1.57 8.45 7.09
CA PHE A 85 2.02 7.14 6.64
C PHE A 85 3.49 6.88 6.89
N SER A 86 3.80 5.59 7.03
CA SER A 86 5.14 5.07 6.85
C SER A 86 5.25 4.20 5.62
N LEU A 87 6.37 4.29 4.91
CA LEU A 87 6.70 3.41 3.77
C LEU A 87 7.90 2.56 4.15
N VAL A 88 7.66 1.25 4.29
CA VAL A 88 8.62 0.31 4.89
C VAL A 88 9.52 -0.33 3.84
N ASP A 89 10.83 -0.32 4.10
CA ASP A 89 11.84 -1.04 3.34
C ASP A 89 12.01 -2.48 3.87
N ALA A 90 12.65 -3.33 3.07
CA ALA A 90 13.07 -4.65 3.47
C ALA A 90 14.01 -4.56 4.68
N PRO A 91 13.86 -5.43 5.69
CA PRO A 91 14.84 -5.52 6.77
C PRO A 91 16.25 -5.76 6.22
N SER A 92 17.26 -5.23 6.89
CA SER A 92 18.66 -5.18 6.40
C SER A 92 19.28 -6.55 6.10
N ASP A 93 18.75 -7.62 6.68
CA ASP A 93 19.17 -9.02 6.45
C ASP A 93 18.38 -9.72 5.33
N GLN A 94 17.47 -9.01 4.65
CA GLN A 94 16.61 -9.52 3.58
C GLN A 94 16.98 -8.91 2.23
N THR A 95 17.96 -9.51 1.54
CA THR A 95 18.42 -9.02 0.21
C THR A 95 18.26 -10.07 -0.90
N GLY A 96 17.95 -11.32 -0.54
CA GLY A 96 18.04 -12.47 -1.44
C GLY A 96 16.93 -12.59 -2.49
N PHE A 97 15.83 -11.84 -2.39
CA PHE A 97 14.73 -11.90 -3.35
C PHE A 97 14.51 -10.55 -4.03
N ARG A 98 15.04 -10.42 -5.26
CA ARG A 98 14.96 -9.17 -6.04
C ARG A 98 15.52 -7.96 -5.26
N GLY A 99 16.60 -8.18 -4.51
CA GLY A 99 17.20 -7.17 -3.63
C GLY A 99 16.48 -7.00 -2.29
N GLY A 100 15.42 -7.78 -2.01
CA GLY A 100 14.60 -7.62 -0.81
C GLY A 100 14.08 -8.94 -0.22
N MET A 101 12.87 -8.87 0.33
CA MET A 101 12.22 -9.94 1.10
C MET A 101 11.63 -11.06 0.23
N HIS A 102 11.96 -12.30 0.57
CA HIS A 102 11.30 -13.47 -0.01
C HIS A 102 9.81 -13.55 0.44
N PRO A 103 8.88 -14.01 -0.43
CA PRO A 103 7.48 -14.20 -0.06
C PRO A 103 7.23 -15.02 1.23
N LEU A 104 8.05 -16.02 1.50
CA LEU A 104 7.94 -16.81 2.74
C LEU A 104 8.32 -16.00 3.98
N PHE A 105 9.34 -15.15 3.88
CA PHE A 105 9.72 -14.24 4.96
C PHE A 105 8.59 -13.26 5.26
N ARG A 106 7.95 -12.67 4.22
CA ARG A 106 6.81 -11.76 4.40
C ARG A 106 5.63 -12.40 5.16
N LYS A 107 5.45 -13.73 5.06
CA LYS A 107 4.42 -14.49 5.78
C LYS A 107 4.85 -14.99 7.18
N SER A 108 6.10 -14.77 7.54
CA SER A 108 6.72 -15.32 8.76
C SER A 108 6.36 -14.54 10.02
N GLU A 109 6.60 -15.15 11.18
CA GLU A 109 6.52 -14.47 12.46
C GLU A 109 7.67 -13.45 12.64
N ALA A 110 8.86 -13.72 12.09
CA ALA A 110 9.99 -12.80 12.16
C ALA A 110 9.64 -11.44 11.53
N HIS A 111 9.07 -11.45 10.32
CA HIS A 111 8.63 -10.21 9.69
C HIS A 111 7.44 -9.57 10.42
N ALA A 112 6.56 -10.36 11.04
CA ALA A 112 5.49 -9.79 11.86
C ALA A 112 6.03 -9.03 13.09
N LYS A 113 7.18 -9.46 13.67
CA LYS A 113 7.89 -8.70 14.72
C LYS A 113 8.50 -7.41 14.18
N ASP A 114 9.07 -7.45 12.97
CA ASP A 114 9.57 -6.27 12.28
C ASP A 114 8.45 -5.21 12.10
N ILE A 115 7.29 -5.65 11.61
CA ILE A 115 6.11 -4.79 11.44
C ILE A 115 5.59 -4.27 12.79
N ALA A 116 5.58 -5.11 13.83
CA ALA A 116 5.16 -4.70 15.18
C ALA A 116 5.99 -3.52 15.71
N ALA A 117 7.30 -3.52 15.47
CA ALA A 117 8.19 -2.43 15.89
C ALA A 117 7.85 -1.12 15.16
N VAL A 118 7.61 -1.18 13.85
CA VAL A 118 7.20 0.00 13.05
C VAL A 118 5.83 0.52 13.51
N VAL A 119 4.84 -0.37 13.70
CA VAL A 119 3.51 0.00 14.19
C VAL A 119 3.58 0.64 15.58
N ALA A 120 4.37 0.07 16.50
CA ALA A 120 4.57 0.65 17.83
C ALA A 120 5.23 2.03 17.76
N TRP A 121 6.21 2.21 16.88
CA TRP A 121 6.83 3.51 16.63
C TRP A 121 5.81 4.54 16.10
N MET A 122 5.04 4.17 15.08
CA MET A 122 4.01 5.04 14.49
C MET A 122 2.94 5.42 15.52
N LYS A 123 2.48 4.47 16.34
CA LYS A 123 1.56 4.76 17.46
C LYS A 123 2.15 5.76 18.44
N LYS A 124 3.42 5.57 18.82
CA LYS A 124 4.08 6.45 19.79
C LYS A 124 4.23 7.86 19.25
N LYS A 125 4.63 7.98 17.98
CA LYS A 125 4.87 9.23 17.27
C LYS A 125 3.57 10.00 17.00
N THR A 126 2.58 9.35 16.38
CA THR A 126 1.39 10.02 15.83
C THR A 126 0.23 10.11 16.83
N LYS A 127 0.15 9.17 17.79
CA LYS A 127 -1.03 8.96 18.66
C LYS A 127 -2.33 8.67 17.89
N LEU A 128 -2.22 8.27 16.62
CA LEU A 128 -3.37 7.96 15.77
C LEU A 128 -3.68 6.46 15.75
N PRO A 129 -4.90 6.09 15.35
CA PRO A 129 -5.22 4.73 14.93
C PRO A 129 -4.34 4.30 13.75
N VAL A 130 -3.60 3.20 13.93
CA VAL A 130 -2.64 2.71 12.92
C VAL A 130 -3.26 1.60 12.09
N TRP A 131 -3.18 1.74 10.78
CA TRP A 131 -3.58 0.75 9.78
C TRP A 131 -2.35 0.15 9.10
N VAL A 132 -2.51 -1.02 8.48
CA VAL A 132 -1.49 -1.60 7.60
C VAL A 132 -2.06 -1.77 6.20
N ALA A 133 -1.29 -1.43 5.17
CA ALA A 133 -1.70 -1.59 3.78
C ALA A 133 -0.58 -2.18 2.93
N GLY A 134 -0.92 -3.07 2.00
CA GLY A 134 0.05 -3.65 1.10
C GLY A 134 -0.51 -3.88 -0.29
N ILE A 135 0.37 -3.86 -1.29
CA ILE A 135 0.03 -4.19 -2.69
C ILE A 135 0.82 -5.39 -3.19
N SER A 136 0.21 -6.24 -4.02
CA SER A 136 0.92 -7.38 -4.66
C SER A 136 1.56 -8.29 -3.60
N LEU A 137 2.89 -8.51 -3.63
CA LEU A 137 3.59 -9.26 -2.58
C LEU A 137 3.62 -8.56 -1.21
N GLY A 138 3.44 -7.23 -1.15
CA GLY A 138 3.28 -6.46 0.08
C GLY A 138 2.04 -6.86 0.88
N THR A 139 1.03 -7.43 0.21
CA THR A 139 -0.18 -7.95 0.88
C THR A 139 0.13 -9.11 1.83
N TYR A 140 1.21 -9.86 1.59
CA TYR A 140 1.67 -10.90 2.51
C TYR A 140 2.14 -10.29 3.83
N SER A 141 2.91 -9.19 3.78
CA SER A 141 3.36 -8.47 4.98
C SER A 141 2.17 -7.94 5.77
N ALA A 142 1.27 -7.20 5.12
CA ALA A 142 0.11 -6.58 5.76
C ALA A 142 -0.84 -7.63 6.37
N ALA A 143 -1.23 -8.66 5.61
CA ALA A 143 -2.14 -9.69 6.11
C ALA A 143 -1.51 -10.60 7.16
N SER A 144 -0.22 -10.94 7.00
CA SER A 144 0.52 -11.75 7.99
C SER A 144 0.56 -11.06 9.34
N TYR A 145 0.77 -9.74 9.34
CA TYR A 145 0.70 -8.96 10.56
C TYR A 145 -0.73 -8.82 11.08
N ALA A 146 -1.71 -8.51 10.24
CA ALA A 146 -3.10 -8.34 10.68
C ALA A 146 -3.64 -9.57 11.43
N VAL A 147 -3.36 -10.79 10.95
CA VAL A 147 -3.83 -12.02 11.62
C VAL A 147 -3.09 -12.35 12.93
N ARG A 148 -1.96 -11.68 13.23
CA ARG A 148 -1.13 -11.90 14.44
C ARG A 148 -1.23 -10.75 15.44
N GLY A 149 -1.14 -9.52 14.94
CA GLY A 149 -1.12 -8.27 15.69
C GLY A 149 -2.50 -7.61 15.81
N ASN A 150 -3.60 -8.36 15.73
CA ASN A 150 -4.99 -7.86 15.77
C ASN A 150 -5.25 -6.68 16.74
N ARG A 151 -4.63 -6.69 17.93
CA ARG A 151 -4.84 -5.65 18.97
C ARG A 151 -4.03 -4.37 18.71
N ASP A 152 -3.08 -4.44 17.79
CA ASP A 152 -2.12 -3.39 17.53
C ASP A 152 -2.49 -2.51 16.34
N ILE A 153 -3.53 -2.84 15.57
CA ILE A 153 -3.95 -2.07 14.41
C ILE A 153 -5.45 -1.82 14.44
N ALA A 154 -5.87 -0.76 13.75
CA ALA A 154 -7.27 -0.40 13.55
C ALA A 154 -7.87 -1.04 12.29
N GLY A 155 -7.05 -1.57 11.38
CA GLY A 155 -7.53 -2.28 10.19
C GLY A 155 -6.44 -2.59 9.17
N VAL A 156 -6.83 -3.27 8.09
CA VAL A 156 -5.93 -3.72 7.03
C VAL A 156 -6.51 -3.48 5.63
N VAL A 157 -5.66 -3.05 4.70
CA VAL A 157 -5.99 -2.83 3.28
C VAL A 157 -5.09 -3.67 2.39
N LEU A 158 -5.67 -4.42 1.46
CA LEU A 158 -4.96 -5.39 0.63
C LEU A 158 -5.27 -5.15 -0.85
N LEU A 159 -4.31 -4.60 -1.59
CA LEU A 159 -4.46 -4.24 -2.99
C LEU A 159 -3.82 -5.27 -3.92
N SER A 160 -4.47 -5.59 -5.05
CA SER A 160 -3.95 -6.48 -6.11
C SER A 160 -3.27 -7.71 -5.53
N SER A 161 -3.99 -8.44 -4.68
CA SER A 161 -3.41 -9.42 -3.78
C SER A 161 -2.99 -10.71 -4.46
N SER A 162 -1.82 -11.22 -4.08
CA SER A 162 -1.31 -12.47 -4.65
C SER A 162 -2.06 -13.69 -4.09
N THR A 163 -3.00 -14.21 -4.86
CA THR A 163 -3.86 -15.36 -4.50
C THR A 163 -3.60 -16.59 -5.37
N ARG A 164 -2.78 -16.45 -6.41
CA ARG A 164 -2.40 -17.54 -7.33
C ARG A 164 -0.91 -17.43 -7.71
N PRO A 165 0.02 -17.51 -6.74
CA PRO A 165 1.44 -17.33 -7.02
C PRO A 165 1.95 -18.33 -8.09
N PRO A 166 2.85 -17.90 -9.01
CA PRO A 166 3.32 -18.76 -10.11
C PRO A 166 4.04 -20.04 -9.66
N ARG A 167 4.65 -20.03 -8.47
CA ARG A 167 5.41 -21.17 -7.91
C ARG A 167 4.56 -22.12 -7.05
N GLY A 168 3.22 -22.05 -7.17
CA GLY A 168 2.29 -22.90 -6.41
C GLY A 168 1.92 -22.37 -5.03
N GLY A 169 0.91 -23.00 -4.42
CA GLY A 169 0.25 -22.53 -3.19
C GLY A 169 -0.93 -21.58 -3.48
N ARG A 170 -1.58 -21.08 -2.42
CA ARG A 170 -2.73 -20.14 -2.52
C ARG A 170 -2.36 -18.71 -2.13
N GLY A 171 -1.07 -18.44 -1.99
CA GLY A 171 -0.52 -17.13 -1.72
C GLY A 171 -0.96 -16.59 -0.37
N ILE A 172 -1.69 -15.48 -0.38
CA ILE A 172 -2.23 -14.83 0.83
C ILE A 172 -3.32 -15.69 1.49
N LEU A 173 -4.02 -16.54 0.73
CA LEU A 173 -5.08 -17.43 1.25
C LEU A 173 -4.52 -18.62 2.05
N ASP A 174 -3.20 -18.81 2.06
CA ASP A 174 -2.56 -19.76 2.98
C ASP A 174 -2.35 -19.18 4.38
N LEU A 175 -2.58 -17.87 4.55
CA LEU A 175 -2.66 -17.25 5.87
C LEU A 175 -4.01 -17.56 6.52
N LYS A 176 -4.03 -17.59 7.85
CA LYS A 176 -5.25 -17.80 8.66
C LYS A 176 -6.08 -16.50 8.71
N LEU A 177 -6.59 -16.05 7.55
CA LEU A 177 -7.34 -14.79 7.42
C LEU A 177 -8.62 -14.78 8.26
N ASP A 178 -9.19 -15.94 8.54
CA ASP A 178 -10.28 -16.15 9.50
C ASP A 178 -9.94 -15.70 10.93
N ARG A 179 -8.65 -15.51 11.24
CA ARG A 179 -8.17 -14.95 12.52
C ARG A 179 -8.03 -13.44 12.53
N ASN A 180 -8.27 -12.75 11.40
CA ASN A 180 -8.34 -11.29 11.40
C ASN A 180 -9.54 -10.83 12.23
N ARG A 181 -9.34 -9.80 13.07
CA ARG A 181 -10.35 -9.25 13.99
C ARG A 181 -10.54 -7.74 13.82
N VAL A 182 -9.86 -7.14 12.85
CA VAL A 182 -9.96 -5.70 12.53
C VAL A 182 -10.56 -5.51 11.14
N PRO A 183 -11.16 -4.35 10.82
CA PRO A 183 -11.69 -4.04 9.50
C PRO A 183 -10.75 -4.38 8.34
N LEU A 184 -11.30 -4.95 7.26
CA LEU A 184 -10.53 -5.39 6.10
C LEU A 184 -11.14 -4.89 4.79
N LEU A 185 -10.31 -4.23 3.98
CA LEU A 185 -10.65 -3.87 2.61
C LEU A 185 -9.72 -4.58 1.62
N ALA A 186 -10.27 -5.48 0.81
CA ALA A 186 -9.57 -6.10 -0.31
C ALA A 186 -9.91 -5.34 -1.60
N ILE A 187 -8.89 -4.84 -2.31
CA ILE A 187 -9.05 -4.05 -3.54
C ILE A 187 -8.45 -4.81 -4.72
N ALA A 188 -9.16 -4.81 -5.84
CA ALA A 188 -8.65 -5.31 -7.11
C ALA A 188 -8.98 -4.36 -8.26
N HIS A 189 -8.10 -4.28 -9.25
CA HIS A 189 -8.45 -3.75 -10.56
C HIS A 189 -9.09 -4.88 -11.39
N ARG A 190 -10.16 -4.63 -12.14
CA ARG A 190 -10.82 -5.67 -12.95
C ARG A 190 -9.92 -6.20 -14.07
N ASP A 191 -9.12 -5.31 -14.63
CA ASP A 191 -8.19 -5.61 -15.72
C ASP A 191 -6.77 -5.97 -15.22
N ASP A 192 -6.60 -6.31 -13.93
CA ASP A 192 -5.31 -6.81 -13.43
C ASP A 192 -4.97 -8.15 -14.11
N ALA A 193 -4.11 -8.06 -15.13
CA ALA A 193 -3.65 -9.18 -15.93
C ALA A 193 -2.44 -9.90 -15.30
N CYS A 194 -1.95 -9.46 -14.12
CA CYS A 194 -0.85 -10.14 -13.46
C CYS A 194 -1.28 -11.56 -13.04
N PRO A 195 -0.62 -12.63 -13.53
CA PRO A 195 -1.10 -14.00 -13.33
C PRO A 195 -1.26 -14.40 -11.86
N GLY A 196 -0.43 -13.78 -11.02
CA GLY A 196 -0.34 -14.01 -9.57
C GLY A 196 -1.45 -13.39 -8.75
N THR A 197 -2.14 -12.37 -9.26
CA THR A 197 -3.01 -11.47 -8.48
C THR A 197 -4.38 -11.31 -9.13
N PRO A 198 -5.05 -12.41 -9.51
CA PRO A 198 -6.29 -12.32 -10.26
C PRO A 198 -7.35 -11.50 -9.49
N PRO A 199 -8.18 -10.68 -10.17
CA PRO A 199 -9.13 -9.78 -9.52
C PRO A 199 -10.10 -10.49 -8.57
N ALA A 200 -10.55 -11.70 -8.93
CA ALA A 200 -11.39 -12.55 -8.11
C ALA A 200 -10.78 -12.89 -6.73
N GLY A 201 -9.47 -12.71 -6.57
CA GLY A 201 -8.76 -12.82 -5.31
C GLY A 201 -9.30 -11.91 -4.22
N ALA A 202 -9.75 -10.69 -4.55
CA ALA A 202 -10.31 -9.76 -3.55
C ALA A 202 -11.58 -10.32 -2.88
N ILE A 203 -12.48 -10.94 -3.68
CA ILE A 203 -13.68 -11.60 -3.14
C ILE A 203 -13.30 -12.79 -2.26
N LYS A 204 -12.31 -13.60 -2.68
CA LYS A 204 -11.85 -14.75 -1.89
C LYS A 204 -11.30 -14.31 -0.54
N ILE A 205 -10.46 -13.26 -0.51
CA ILE A 205 -9.89 -12.70 0.72
C ILE A 205 -10.99 -12.23 1.67
N ALA A 206 -11.93 -11.39 1.19
CA ALA A 206 -13.01 -10.88 2.02
C ALA A 206 -13.87 -12.01 2.61
N ARG A 207 -14.16 -13.06 1.83
CA ARG A 207 -14.89 -14.24 2.30
C ARG A 207 -14.10 -15.08 3.30
N THR A 208 -12.80 -15.29 3.09
CA THR A 208 -11.95 -16.06 4.02
C THR A 208 -11.76 -15.34 5.35
N ALA A 209 -11.76 -14.00 5.36
CA ALA A 209 -11.69 -13.18 6.55
C ALA A 209 -13.02 -13.13 7.34
N ALA A 210 -13.67 -14.28 7.56
CA ALA A 210 -15.05 -14.36 8.06
C ALA A 210 -15.29 -13.75 9.45
N SER A 211 -14.24 -13.60 10.26
CA SER A 211 -14.32 -12.95 11.58
C SER A 211 -13.91 -11.49 11.60
N SER A 212 -13.55 -10.94 10.44
CA SER A 212 -13.19 -9.53 10.30
C SER A 212 -14.47 -8.70 10.27
N PRO A 213 -14.60 -7.66 11.10
CA PRO A 213 -15.69 -6.70 10.96
C PRO A 213 -15.58 -6.01 9.59
N ASN A 214 -16.71 -5.72 8.95
CA ASN A 214 -16.76 -4.96 7.69
C ASN A 214 -15.76 -5.42 6.61
N ALA A 215 -15.54 -6.74 6.49
CA ALA A 215 -14.70 -7.30 5.45
C ALA A 215 -15.37 -7.13 4.08
N GLN A 216 -14.75 -6.37 3.19
CA GLN A 216 -15.33 -6.09 1.88
C GLN A 216 -14.31 -6.18 0.75
N ALA A 217 -14.81 -6.54 -0.43
CA ALA A 217 -14.06 -6.50 -1.67
C ALA A 217 -14.53 -5.29 -2.50
N LYS A 218 -13.59 -4.47 -2.99
CA LYS A 218 -13.85 -3.35 -3.88
C LYS A 218 -13.10 -3.52 -5.20
N PHE A 219 -13.77 -3.17 -6.29
CA PHE A 219 -13.24 -3.27 -7.64
C PHE A 219 -13.13 -1.91 -8.29
N PHE A 220 -12.05 -1.70 -9.04
CA PHE A 220 -11.82 -0.53 -9.88
C PHE A 220 -11.66 -0.94 -11.34
N THR A 221 -11.89 0.02 -12.23
CA THR A 221 -11.80 -0.09 -13.70
C THR A 221 -11.29 1.22 -14.26
N GLY A 222 -10.79 1.22 -15.50
CA GLY A 222 -10.30 2.42 -16.16
C GLY A 222 -8.79 2.56 -15.98
N GLY A 223 -8.30 3.80 -16.03
CA GLY A 223 -6.87 4.07 -16.01
C GLY A 223 -6.18 3.75 -17.33
N GLU A 224 -4.86 3.58 -17.25
CA GLU A 224 -3.98 3.37 -18.39
C GLU A 224 -3.15 2.09 -18.21
N ASP A 225 -2.58 1.60 -19.32
CA ASP A 225 -1.63 0.49 -19.33
C ASP A 225 -0.44 0.84 -20.24
N ALA A 226 0.64 1.29 -19.62
CA ALA A 226 1.90 1.64 -20.28
C ALA A 226 3.05 0.70 -19.86
N GLY A 227 2.77 -0.26 -18.97
CA GLY A 227 3.78 -1.15 -18.42
C GLY A 227 4.21 -2.23 -19.41
N ARG A 228 5.48 -2.62 -19.32
CA ARG A 228 6.06 -3.66 -20.19
C ARG A 228 5.62 -5.08 -19.83
N HIS A 229 5.09 -5.27 -18.63
CA HIS A 229 4.65 -6.56 -18.12
C HIS A 229 3.46 -6.34 -17.18
N PRO A 230 2.42 -7.20 -17.19
CA PRO A 230 1.17 -6.93 -16.47
C PRO A 230 1.29 -6.88 -14.94
N CYS A 231 2.45 -7.24 -14.37
CA CYS A 231 2.73 -7.15 -12.92
C CYS A 231 3.65 -5.97 -12.55
N THR A 232 4.12 -5.17 -13.51
CA THR A 232 5.02 -4.04 -13.24
C THR A 232 4.22 -2.77 -12.97
N PRO A 233 4.86 -1.71 -12.44
CA PRO A 233 4.27 -0.38 -12.39
C PRO A 233 3.75 0.08 -13.75
N GLU A 234 2.88 1.10 -13.73
CA GLU A 234 2.24 1.70 -14.92
C GLU A 234 1.26 0.74 -15.63
N THR A 235 0.58 -0.11 -14.86
CA THR A 235 -0.43 -1.07 -15.34
C THR A 235 -1.67 -1.06 -14.45
N PRO A 236 -2.77 -1.70 -14.87
CA PRO A 236 -3.90 -2.04 -14.00
C PRO A 236 -3.51 -2.69 -12.66
N HIS A 237 -2.42 -3.47 -12.62
CA HIS A 237 -1.95 -4.12 -11.39
C HIS A 237 -1.59 -3.09 -10.30
N THR A 238 -1.07 -1.94 -10.70
CA THR A 238 -0.75 -0.80 -9.82
C THR A 238 -1.73 0.35 -9.97
N PHE A 239 -2.93 0.13 -10.52
CA PHE A 239 -3.99 1.14 -10.64
C PHE A 239 -3.56 2.41 -11.40
N PHE A 240 -2.72 2.25 -12.42
CA PHE A 240 -2.13 3.37 -13.13
C PHE A 240 -3.18 4.30 -13.76
N GLY A 241 -3.07 5.60 -13.50
CA GLY A 241 -4.01 6.63 -13.97
C GLY A 241 -5.27 6.80 -13.11
N ILE A 242 -5.47 5.97 -12.08
CA ILE A 242 -6.60 6.05 -11.14
C ILE A 242 -6.16 5.95 -9.67
N GLU A 243 -4.89 6.20 -9.38
CA GLU A 243 -4.32 6.06 -8.03
C GLU A 243 -5.06 6.93 -7.01
N GLU A 244 -5.44 8.15 -7.38
CA GLU A 244 -6.20 9.06 -6.50
C GLU A 244 -7.60 8.52 -6.19
N GLU A 245 -8.29 7.94 -7.17
CA GLU A 245 -9.61 7.32 -6.93
C GLU A 245 -9.50 6.17 -5.92
N VAL A 246 -8.46 5.35 -6.06
CA VAL A 246 -8.19 4.21 -5.20
C VAL A 246 -7.82 4.67 -3.79
N ILE A 247 -6.91 5.64 -3.66
CA ILE A 247 -6.44 6.14 -2.35
C ILE A 247 -7.54 6.92 -1.63
N SER A 248 -8.33 7.71 -2.34
CA SER A 248 -9.52 8.36 -1.78
C SER A 248 -10.52 7.34 -1.22
N ALA A 249 -10.74 6.23 -1.93
CA ALA A 249 -11.59 5.16 -1.44
C ALA A 249 -11.01 4.45 -0.20
N ILE A 250 -9.68 4.27 -0.14
CA ILE A 250 -8.99 3.76 1.04
C ILE A 250 -9.20 4.69 2.23
N ALA A 251 -8.93 5.99 2.07
CA ALA A 251 -9.08 6.97 3.14
C ALA A 251 -10.54 7.03 3.64
N LYS A 252 -11.53 6.98 2.74
CA LYS A 252 -12.95 6.91 3.10
C LYS A 252 -13.27 5.65 3.92
N PHE A 253 -12.75 4.49 3.53
CA PHE A 253 -12.94 3.25 4.29
C PHE A 253 -12.30 3.32 5.67
N ILE A 254 -11.05 3.78 5.74
CA ILE A 254 -10.32 3.98 6.99
C ILE A 254 -11.12 4.91 7.91
N ARG A 255 -11.58 6.05 7.40
CA ARG A 255 -12.36 7.03 8.18
C ARG A 255 -13.66 6.46 8.72
N ALA A 256 -14.39 5.68 7.92
CA ALA A 256 -15.64 5.05 8.35
C ALA A 256 -15.45 3.94 9.41
N ASN A 257 -14.24 3.41 9.54
CA ASN A 257 -13.92 2.30 10.44
C ASN A 257 -12.92 2.69 11.55
N THR A 258 -12.55 3.96 11.63
CA THR A 258 -11.72 4.52 12.69
C THR A 258 -12.63 5.29 13.63
N LYS A 259 -12.64 4.89 14.91
CA LYS A 259 -13.34 5.58 15.99
C LYS A 259 -12.34 6.28 16.89
#